data_AF-A0A5P8P3N8-F1
#
_entry.id   AF-A0A5P8P3N8-F1
#
_cell.length_a   1.000
_cell.length_b   1.000
_cell.length_c   1.000
_cell.angle_alpha   90.00
_cell.angle_beta   90.00
_cell.angle_gamma   90.00
#
_symmetry.space_group_name_H-M   'P 1'
#
loop_
_entity.id
_entity.type
_entity.pdbx_description
1 polymer ?
#
loop_
_entity_poly.entity_id
_entity_poly.type
_entity_poly.pdbx_seq_one_letter_code
_entity_poly.pdbx_strand_id
1 'polypeptide(L)'
;MNLNLYSALSDGYKNNSQKIRVLTENWVNENIYCPKCGDNVSEYKNNKPVADFFCLKCSEDYELKSKKGNSLGKIVADGAYDTMIERITSDSSPNFFFLNYEKDTHKIINFVATPGYMFVPEMIIKRKKGIPNRPNYFMCNIDISSIPNSGKISYIENGEIQSKDKVLEEWNKTNFLRQSSDIQSKSWIIDIIMCIEKINENSFTLNDMYKFEKYLKIRHPKNNNIQAKIRQQLQLLRDRDYLEFVSRGKYRLK
;
A
#
# COMPACT_ATOMS: atom_id res chain seq x y z
N MET A 1 6.76 5.97 -20.06
CA MET A 1 5.77 4.91 -19.82
C MET A 1 4.64 5.08 -20.81
N ASN A 2 4.26 4.02 -21.53
CA ASN A 2 3.02 4.02 -22.31
C ASN A 2 1.84 3.85 -21.33
N LEU A 3 0.71 4.53 -21.51
CA LEU A 3 -0.45 4.41 -20.61
C LEU A 3 -1.55 3.49 -21.15
N ASN A 4 -1.36 2.87 -22.31
CA ASN A 4 -2.30 1.90 -22.85
C ASN A 4 -1.84 0.47 -22.52
N LEU A 5 -2.70 -0.33 -21.89
CA LEU A 5 -2.41 -1.73 -21.59
C LEU A 5 -2.50 -2.64 -22.81
N TYR A 6 -3.19 -2.25 -23.88
CA TYR A 6 -3.47 -3.15 -24.99
C TYR A 6 -2.20 -3.66 -25.66
N SER A 7 -2.14 -4.98 -25.84
CA SER A 7 -1.09 -5.70 -26.54
C SER A 7 -1.67 -6.97 -27.18
N ALA A 8 -1.11 -7.37 -28.31
CA ALA A 8 -1.46 -8.62 -29.02
C ALA A 8 -1.19 -9.88 -28.16
N LEU A 9 -0.41 -9.76 -27.08
CA LEU A 9 -0.16 -10.83 -26.12
C LEU A 9 -1.45 -11.43 -25.52
N SER A 10 -2.54 -10.66 -25.46
CA SER A 10 -3.81 -11.12 -24.90
C SER A 10 -4.71 -11.89 -25.87
N ASP A 11 -4.37 -11.91 -27.16
CA ASP A 11 -5.25 -12.44 -28.22
C ASP A 11 -5.48 -13.95 -28.10
N GLY A 12 -4.51 -14.69 -27.54
CA GLY A 12 -4.61 -16.13 -27.31
C GLY A 12 -5.49 -16.54 -26.12
N TYR A 13 -5.91 -15.61 -25.26
CA TYR A 13 -6.68 -15.92 -24.06
C TYR A 13 -8.18 -15.74 -24.28
N LYS A 14 -9.00 -16.65 -23.77
CA LYS A 14 -10.48 -16.51 -23.84
C LYS A 14 -11.07 -15.79 -22.62
N ASN A 15 -10.45 -15.96 -21.46
CA ASN A 15 -10.94 -15.41 -20.20
C ASN A 15 -10.43 -13.98 -19.98
N ASN A 16 -11.35 -13.04 -19.75
CA ASN A 16 -10.99 -11.63 -19.54
C ASN A 16 -10.06 -11.40 -18.33
N SER A 17 -10.23 -12.14 -17.23
CA SER A 17 -9.32 -12.04 -16.09
C SER A 17 -7.90 -12.48 -16.46
N GLN A 18 -7.75 -13.51 -17.30
CA GLN A 18 -6.43 -13.94 -17.79
C GLN A 18 -5.84 -12.95 -18.81
N LYS A 19 -6.67 -12.41 -19.72
CA LYS A 19 -6.24 -11.33 -20.62
C LYS A 19 -5.66 -10.17 -19.85
N ILE A 20 -6.42 -9.65 -18.88
CA ILE A 20 -6.01 -8.50 -18.08
C ILE A 20 -4.75 -8.79 -17.30
N ARG A 21 -4.65 -9.98 -16.68
CA ARG A 21 -3.44 -10.41 -15.96
C ARG A 21 -2.20 -10.28 -16.85
N VAL A 22 -2.20 -10.90 -18.02
CA VAL A 22 -1.08 -10.88 -18.97
C VAL A 22 -0.76 -9.46 -19.44
N LEU A 23 -1.78 -8.66 -19.77
CA LEU A 23 -1.56 -7.27 -20.19
C LEU A 23 -0.93 -6.42 -19.09
N THR A 24 -1.44 -6.52 -17.86
CA THR A 24 -0.94 -5.71 -16.74
C THR A 24 0.43 -6.17 -16.26
N GLU A 25 0.69 -7.47 -16.24
CA GLU A 25 1.99 -8.00 -15.84
C GLU A 25 3.08 -7.61 -16.85
N ASN A 26 2.80 -7.78 -18.15
CA ASN A 26 3.71 -7.36 -19.21
C ASN A 26 3.99 -5.85 -19.15
N TRP A 27 2.93 -5.05 -18.96
CA TRP A 27 3.09 -3.61 -18.86
C TRP A 27 4.01 -3.19 -17.70
N VAL A 28 3.85 -3.81 -16.52
CA VAL A 28 4.73 -3.55 -15.37
C VAL A 28 6.17 -3.94 -15.69
N ASN A 29 6.38 -5.13 -16.25
CA ASN A 29 7.72 -5.64 -16.60
C ASN A 29 8.48 -4.72 -17.58
N GLU A 30 7.76 -4.08 -18.51
CA GLU A 30 8.35 -3.20 -19.51
C GLU A 30 8.53 -1.74 -19.05
N ASN A 31 7.68 -1.25 -18.14
CA ASN A 31 7.57 0.19 -17.87
C ASN A 31 7.99 0.61 -16.46
N ILE A 32 8.01 -0.30 -15.49
CA ILE A 32 8.15 0.04 -14.07
C ILE A 32 9.57 -0.24 -13.57
N TYR A 33 10.07 0.72 -12.79
CA TYR A 33 11.27 0.57 -11.98
C TYR A 33 10.89 0.38 -10.51
N CYS A 34 11.76 -0.27 -9.75
CA CYS A 34 11.66 -0.50 -8.32
C CYS A 34 11.58 0.85 -7.56
N PRO A 35 10.54 1.08 -6.75
CA PRO A 35 10.38 2.33 -6.00
C PRO A 35 11.41 2.49 -4.88
N LYS A 36 12.08 1.41 -4.46
CA LYS A 36 13.09 1.47 -3.40
C LYS A 36 14.46 1.94 -3.90
N CYS A 37 14.88 1.49 -5.08
CA CYS A 37 16.27 1.68 -5.54
C CYS A 37 16.43 2.21 -6.96
N GLY A 38 15.32 2.38 -7.69
CA GLY A 38 15.26 2.93 -9.04
C GLY A 38 15.77 2.01 -10.14
N ASP A 39 16.14 0.77 -9.84
CA ASP A 39 16.48 -0.24 -10.86
C ASP A 39 15.22 -0.85 -11.47
N ASN A 40 15.31 -1.63 -12.53
CA ASN A 40 14.16 -2.31 -13.11
C ASN A 40 13.60 -3.38 -12.15
N VAL A 41 12.30 -3.61 -12.23
CA VAL A 41 11.70 -4.84 -11.71
C VAL A 41 11.66 -5.89 -12.82
N SER A 42 11.65 -7.16 -12.45
CA SER A 42 11.55 -8.28 -13.38
C SER A 42 10.46 -9.23 -12.91
N GLU A 43 9.68 -9.74 -13.84
CA GLU A 43 8.65 -10.73 -13.56
C GLU A 43 9.27 -12.06 -13.09
N TYR A 44 8.66 -12.69 -12.08
CA TYR A 44 8.96 -14.08 -11.76
C TYR A 44 8.45 -15.01 -12.85
N LYS A 45 9.13 -16.13 -13.07
CA LYS A 45 8.55 -17.22 -13.88
C LYS A 45 7.24 -17.69 -13.23
N ASN A 46 6.21 -17.89 -14.04
CA ASN A 46 4.87 -18.31 -13.61
C ASN A 46 4.91 -19.37 -12.50
N ASN A 47 4.05 -19.21 -11.49
CA ASN A 47 3.86 -20.06 -10.30
C ASN A 47 4.84 -19.86 -9.12
N LYS A 48 5.54 -18.72 -9.01
CA LYS A 48 6.11 -18.36 -7.69
C LYS A 48 4.95 -18.01 -6.75
N PRO A 49 4.77 -18.69 -5.61
CA PRO A 49 3.57 -18.50 -4.80
C PRO A 49 3.41 -17.07 -4.25
N VAL A 50 4.51 -16.30 -4.14
CA VAL A 50 4.62 -15.21 -3.16
C VAL A 50 4.60 -13.80 -3.76
N ALA A 51 5.02 -13.63 -5.02
CA ALA A 51 5.15 -12.33 -5.66
C ALA A 51 5.16 -12.48 -7.19
N ASP A 52 4.77 -11.42 -7.88
CA ASP A 52 4.73 -11.36 -9.34
C ASP A 52 6.03 -10.77 -9.90
N PHE A 53 6.65 -9.84 -9.18
CA PHE A 53 7.89 -9.16 -9.58
C PHE A 53 8.93 -9.13 -8.47
N PHE A 54 10.18 -8.94 -8.87
CA PHE A 54 11.30 -8.68 -7.97
C PHE A 54 12.27 -7.65 -8.52
N CYS A 55 13.04 -7.03 -7.63
CA CYS A 55 14.16 -6.20 -8.00
C CYS A 55 15.49 -6.93 -7.73
N LEU A 56 16.29 -7.16 -8.76
CA LEU A 56 17.61 -7.81 -8.64
C LEU A 56 18.59 -7.03 -7.74
N LYS A 57 18.49 -5.70 -7.72
CA LYS A 57 19.44 -4.84 -7.00
C LYS A 57 19.19 -4.79 -5.49
N CYS A 58 17.93 -4.76 -5.07
CA CYS A 58 17.58 -4.55 -3.66
C CYS A 58 16.75 -5.69 -3.05
N SER A 59 16.50 -6.75 -3.82
CA SER A 59 15.82 -7.99 -3.44
C SER A 59 14.40 -7.79 -2.89
N GLU A 60 13.77 -6.66 -3.20
CA GLU A 60 12.36 -6.45 -2.86
C GLU A 60 11.46 -7.23 -3.82
N ASP A 61 10.43 -7.84 -3.25
CA ASP A 61 9.36 -8.53 -3.94
C ASP A 61 8.12 -7.64 -4.05
N TYR A 62 7.40 -7.75 -5.16
CA TYR A 62 6.18 -6.99 -5.43
C TYR A 62 5.06 -7.88 -5.96
N GLU A 63 3.85 -7.69 -5.44
CA GLU A 63 2.63 -8.36 -5.88
C GLU A 63 1.70 -7.34 -6.57
N LEU A 64 1.24 -7.65 -7.78
CA LEU A 64 0.40 -6.78 -8.60
C LEU A 64 -1.08 -7.09 -8.38
N LYS A 65 -1.85 -6.03 -8.12
CA LYS A 65 -3.31 -6.07 -8.10
C LYS A 65 -3.87 -5.06 -9.08
N SER A 66 -4.55 -5.57 -10.10
CA SER A 66 -5.21 -4.76 -11.12
C SER A 66 -6.72 -4.65 -10.89
N LYS A 67 -7.30 -3.49 -11.18
CA LYS A 67 -8.74 -3.26 -11.09
C LYS A 67 -9.27 -2.37 -12.22
N LYS A 68 -10.29 -2.86 -12.92
CA LYS A 68 -11.05 -2.06 -13.89
C LYS A 68 -11.95 -1.03 -13.19
N GLY A 69 -12.10 0.14 -13.80
CA GLY A 69 -13.03 1.20 -13.39
C GLY A 69 -12.37 2.58 -13.42
N ASN A 70 -13.10 3.61 -13.00
CA ASN A 70 -12.62 4.99 -13.07
C ASN A 70 -11.75 5.39 -11.85
N SER A 71 -11.63 4.51 -10.85
CA SER A 71 -10.74 4.71 -9.69
C SER A 71 -10.34 3.38 -9.06
N LEU A 72 -9.22 3.40 -8.30
CA LEU A 72 -8.82 2.27 -7.44
C LEU A 72 -9.88 1.97 -6.37
N GLY A 73 -10.61 3.00 -5.90
CA GLY A 73 -11.59 2.90 -4.83
C GLY A 73 -10.95 2.58 -3.47
N LYS A 74 -11.76 2.08 -2.53
CA LYS A 74 -11.31 1.77 -1.16
C LYS A 74 -10.83 0.33 -0.97
N ILE A 75 -11.39 -0.58 -1.76
CA ILE A 75 -11.20 -2.03 -1.61
C ILE A 75 -10.66 -2.62 -2.92
N VAL A 76 -9.63 -3.45 -2.80
CA VAL A 76 -9.02 -4.21 -3.90
C VAL A 76 -9.16 -5.71 -3.62
N ALA A 77 -9.52 -6.49 -4.62
CA ALA A 77 -9.64 -7.93 -4.50
C ALA A 77 -8.27 -8.58 -4.36
N ASP A 78 -8.17 -9.61 -3.52
CA ASP A 78 -6.95 -10.38 -3.35
C ASP A 78 -7.23 -11.90 -3.29
N GLY A 79 -6.17 -12.71 -3.15
CA GLY A 79 -6.15 -14.16 -3.10
C GLY A 79 -6.72 -14.77 -1.81
N ALA A 80 -6.13 -15.87 -1.37
CA ALA A 80 -6.56 -16.60 -0.18
C ALA A 80 -6.36 -15.76 1.09
N TYR A 81 -7.39 -15.70 1.93
CA TYR A 81 -7.35 -14.94 3.18
C TYR A 81 -6.24 -15.42 4.13
N ASP A 82 -6.19 -16.73 4.40
CA ASP A 82 -5.27 -17.27 5.40
C ASP A 82 -3.80 -17.10 4.95
N THR A 83 -3.52 -17.27 3.66
CA THR A 83 -2.20 -17.01 3.06
C THR A 83 -1.80 -15.53 3.15
N MET A 84 -2.73 -14.61 2.93
CA MET A 84 -2.45 -13.18 3.02
C MET A 84 -2.18 -12.75 4.47
N ILE A 85 -2.94 -13.29 5.42
CA ILE A 85 -2.69 -13.06 6.86
C ILE A 85 -1.30 -13.57 7.24
N GLU A 86 -0.96 -14.81 6.90
CA GLU A 86 0.35 -15.40 7.19
C GLU A 86 1.49 -14.49 6.68
N ARG A 87 1.39 -14.02 5.44
CA ARG A 87 2.39 -13.11 4.84
C ARG A 87 2.54 -11.79 5.57
N ILE A 88 1.43 -11.10 5.84
CA ILE A 88 1.47 -9.78 6.48
C ILE A 88 1.98 -9.87 7.92
N THR A 89 1.79 -11.02 8.57
CA THR A 89 2.35 -11.29 9.91
C THR A 89 3.78 -11.81 9.90
N SER A 90 4.33 -12.14 8.73
CA SER A 90 5.70 -12.62 8.56
C SER A 90 6.69 -11.48 8.29
N ASP A 91 7.99 -11.78 8.39
CA ASP A 91 9.06 -10.84 7.99
C ASP A 91 9.14 -10.62 6.47
N SER A 92 8.37 -11.38 5.68
CA SER A 92 8.33 -11.34 4.22
C SER A 92 7.02 -10.80 3.66
N SER A 93 6.43 -9.77 4.30
CA SER A 93 5.25 -9.08 3.75
C SER A 93 5.61 -8.47 2.38
N PRO A 94 4.93 -8.86 1.28
CA PRO A 94 5.25 -8.35 -0.04
C PRO A 94 4.91 -6.87 -0.14
N ASN A 95 5.66 -6.14 -0.96
CA ASN A 95 5.20 -4.83 -1.41
C ASN A 95 4.07 -5.04 -2.44
N PHE A 96 3.18 -4.07 -2.57
CA PHE A 96 2.08 -4.16 -3.52
C PHE A 96 2.20 -3.11 -4.61
N PHE A 97 1.87 -3.50 -5.84
CA PHE A 97 1.50 -2.59 -6.91
C PHE A 97 -0.01 -2.64 -7.11
N PHE A 98 -0.64 -1.48 -7.14
CA PHE A 98 -2.06 -1.30 -7.43
C PHE A 98 -2.23 -0.56 -8.74
N LEU A 99 -2.82 -1.25 -9.73
CA LEU A 99 -3.08 -0.71 -11.06
C LEU A 99 -4.58 -0.53 -11.26
N ASN A 100 -4.98 0.67 -11.68
CA ASN A 100 -6.34 0.94 -12.13
C ASN A 100 -6.37 1.40 -13.58
N TYR A 101 -7.30 0.85 -14.35
CA TYR A 101 -7.46 1.13 -15.77
C TYR A 101 -8.94 1.29 -16.16
N GLU A 102 -9.16 2.10 -17.20
CA GLU A 102 -10.46 2.29 -17.81
C GLU A 102 -10.87 1.04 -18.59
N LYS A 103 -12.13 0.61 -18.41
CA LYS A 103 -12.62 -0.65 -18.96
C LYS A 103 -12.62 -0.66 -20.50
N ASP A 104 -13.01 0.44 -21.12
CA ASP A 104 -13.32 0.47 -22.56
C ASP A 104 -12.06 0.72 -23.39
N THR A 105 -11.21 1.66 -22.97
CA THR A 105 -9.97 2.01 -23.68
C THR A 105 -8.75 1.23 -23.21
N HIS A 106 -8.83 0.52 -22.09
CA HIS A 106 -7.68 -0.10 -21.41
C HIS A 106 -6.56 0.89 -21.04
N LYS A 107 -6.90 2.18 -20.96
CA LYS A 107 -5.98 3.23 -20.50
C LYS A 107 -5.77 3.13 -19.00
N ILE A 108 -4.53 3.15 -18.56
CA ILE A 108 -4.13 3.21 -17.16
C ILE A 108 -4.46 4.60 -16.62
N ILE A 109 -5.18 4.61 -15.49
CA ILE A 109 -5.56 5.83 -14.78
C ILE A 109 -4.64 6.02 -13.58
N ASN A 110 -4.39 4.96 -12.81
CA ASN A 110 -3.54 5.04 -11.62
C ASN A 110 -2.59 3.83 -11.55
N PHE A 111 -1.37 4.06 -11.09
CA PHE A 111 -0.43 3.03 -10.70
C PHE A 111 0.29 3.46 -9.43
N VAL A 112 0.09 2.71 -8.35
CA VAL A 112 0.54 3.04 -7.00
C VAL A 112 1.35 1.88 -6.43
N ALA A 113 2.49 2.18 -5.82
CA ALA A 113 3.24 1.22 -5.03
C ALA A 113 2.99 1.46 -3.53
N THR A 114 2.88 0.38 -2.76
CA THR A 114 2.76 0.44 -1.30
C THR A 114 3.78 -0.51 -0.67
N PRO A 115 4.62 -0.03 0.27
CA PRO A 115 5.56 -0.89 0.97
C PRO A 115 4.86 -1.94 1.82
N GLY A 116 5.40 -3.16 1.87
CA GLY A 116 4.80 -4.29 2.60
C GLY A 116 4.65 -4.04 4.11
N TYR A 117 5.49 -3.17 4.69
CA TYR A 117 5.41 -2.76 6.09
C TYR A 117 4.22 -1.82 6.40
N MET A 118 3.46 -1.37 5.40
CA MET A 118 2.24 -0.58 5.60
C MET A 118 1.00 -1.42 5.87
N PHE A 119 1.08 -2.74 5.69
CA PHE A 119 -0.06 -3.62 5.89
C PHE A 119 -0.08 -4.17 7.30
N VAL A 120 -1.28 -4.16 7.89
CA VAL A 120 -1.59 -4.80 9.16
C VAL A 120 -2.83 -5.69 8.99
N PRO A 121 -3.00 -6.75 9.79
CA PRO A 121 -4.07 -7.74 9.60
C PRO A 121 -5.48 -7.15 9.50
N GLU A 122 -5.74 -6.03 10.18
CA GLU A 122 -7.04 -5.35 10.17
C GLU A 122 -7.43 -4.79 8.79
N MET A 123 -6.47 -4.63 7.88
CA MET A 123 -6.72 -4.21 6.49
C MET A 123 -7.19 -5.35 5.59
N ILE A 124 -7.09 -6.60 6.05
CA ILE A 124 -7.42 -7.79 5.25
C ILE A 124 -8.83 -8.28 5.61
N ILE A 125 -9.73 -8.12 4.65
CA ILE A 125 -11.16 -8.39 4.83
C ILE A 125 -11.48 -9.77 4.25
N LYS A 126 -11.77 -10.74 5.12
CA LYS A 126 -12.23 -12.07 4.72
C LYS A 126 -13.57 -11.98 3.96
N ARG A 127 -13.69 -12.64 2.80
CA ARG A 127 -14.97 -12.70 2.09
C ARG A 127 -15.96 -13.62 2.82
N LYS A 128 -17.26 -13.30 2.70
CA LYS A 128 -18.34 -14.01 3.40
C LYS A 128 -18.50 -15.48 2.99
N LYS A 129 -18.17 -15.83 1.73
CA LYS A 129 -18.33 -17.17 1.18
C LYS A 129 -17.01 -17.65 0.60
N GLY A 130 -16.72 -18.94 0.76
CA GLY A 130 -15.66 -19.60 0.00
C GLY A 130 -16.01 -19.72 -1.49
N ILE A 131 -15.09 -20.26 -2.27
CA ILE A 131 -15.29 -20.45 -3.71
C ILE A 131 -16.21 -21.66 -3.99
N PRO A 132 -16.98 -21.69 -5.10
CA PRO A 132 -18.01 -22.71 -5.34
C PRO A 132 -17.55 -24.16 -5.18
N ASN A 133 -16.34 -24.49 -5.63
CA ASN A 133 -15.78 -25.84 -5.58
C ASN A 133 -14.90 -26.11 -4.34
N ARG A 134 -14.65 -25.08 -3.51
CA ARG A 134 -13.86 -25.18 -2.27
C ARG A 134 -14.50 -24.26 -1.21
N PRO A 135 -15.62 -24.69 -0.58
CA PRO A 135 -16.41 -23.83 0.31
C PRO A 135 -15.64 -23.33 1.55
N ASN A 136 -14.58 -24.04 1.97
CA ASN A 136 -13.70 -23.65 3.07
C ASN A 136 -12.52 -22.77 2.62
N TYR A 137 -12.37 -22.52 1.31
CA TYR A 137 -11.30 -21.68 0.78
C TYR A 137 -11.83 -20.25 0.61
N PHE A 138 -11.52 -19.40 1.59
CA PHE A 138 -11.98 -18.02 1.63
C PHE A 138 -10.98 -17.11 0.93
N MET A 139 -11.48 -16.34 -0.03
CA MET A 139 -10.73 -15.23 -0.59
C MET A 139 -10.78 -14.02 0.34
N CYS A 140 -9.93 -13.03 0.11
CA CYS A 140 -9.99 -11.76 0.83
C CYS A 140 -10.09 -10.55 -0.11
N ASN A 141 -10.27 -9.39 0.51
CA ASN A 141 -10.01 -8.11 -0.11
C ASN A 141 -9.08 -7.30 0.80
N ILE A 142 -8.37 -6.35 0.23
CA ILE A 142 -7.49 -5.42 0.94
C ILE A 142 -8.19 -4.06 1.02
N ASP A 143 -8.33 -3.51 2.24
CA ASP A 143 -8.77 -2.14 2.45
C ASP A 143 -7.61 -1.15 2.30
N ILE A 144 -7.45 -0.65 1.08
CA ILE A 144 -6.43 0.34 0.76
C ILE A 144 -6.79 1.75 1.27
N SER A 145 -8.03 1.97 1.74
CA SER A 145 -8.41 3.27 2.34
C SER A 145 -7.89 3.46 3.77
N SER A 146 -7.50 2.36 4.42
CA SER A 146 -6.85 2.37 5.74
C SER A 146 -5.33 2.60 5.67
N ILE A 147 -4.75 2.65 4.46
CA ILE A 147 -3.33 2.94 4.25
C ILE A 147 -3.15 4.47 4.17
N PRO A 148 -2.18 5.06 4.90
CA PRO A 148 -1.84 6.47 4.76
C PRO A 148 -1.40 6.84 3.34
N ASN A 149 -1.62 8.08 2.95
CA ASN A 149 -1.16 8.62 1.68
C ASN A 149 0.37 8.56 1.56
N SER A 150 1.11 8.78 2.65
CA SER A 150 2.56 8.56 2.73
C SER A 150 3.00 7.10 2.49
N GLY A 151 2.06 6.15 2.48
CA GLY A 151 2.28 4.75 2.08
C GLY A 151 1.80 4.42 0.66
N LYS A 152 1.25 5.38 -0.08
CA LYS A 152 0.75 5.21 -1.45
C LYS A 152 1.58 6.04 -2.41
N ILE A 153 2.63 5.42 -2.95
CA ILE A 153 3.60 6.08 -3.82
C ILE A 153 3.08 5.99 -5.25
N SER A 154 2.58 7.11 -5.77
CA SER A 154 1.99 7.19 -7.11
C SER A 154 3.08 7.29 -8.17
N TYR A 155 3.07 6.37 -9.13
CA TYR A 155 3.80 6.52 -10.40
C TYR A 155 2.93 7.20 -11.45
N ILE A 156 1.63 6.91 -11.42
CA ILE A 156 0.63 7.48 -12.29
C ILE A 156 -0.55 7.86 -11.40
N GLU A 157 -0.98 9.12 -11.49
CA GLU A 157 -2.14 9.64 -10.77
C GLU A 157 -3.06 10.33 -11.77
N ASN A 158 -4.29 9.83 -11.90
CA ASN A 158 -5.29 10.34 -12.84
C ASN A 158 -4.79 10.49 -14.31
N GLY A 159 -3.92 9.57 -14.74
CA GLY A 159 -3.30 9.58 -16.07
C GLY A 159 -2.04 10.44 -16.19
N GLU A 160 -1.58 11.07 -15.11
CA GLU A 160 -0.35 11.87 -15.08
C GLU A 160 0.82 11.08 -14.50
N ILE A 161 1.90 10.97 -15.25
CA ILE A 161 3.12 10.26 -14.84
C ILE A 161 3.92 11.13 -13.87
N GLN A 162 4.24 10.58 -12.70
CA GLN A 162 5.08 11.21 -11.69
C GLN A 162 6.57 11.02 -12.01
N SER A 163 7.40 11.97 -11.57
CA SER A 163 8.85 11.88 -11.78
C SER A 163 9.46 10.74 -10.95
N LYS A 164 10.54 10.15 -11.48
CA LYS A 164 11.28 9.09 -10.80
C LYS A 164 11.80 9.54 -9.43
N ASP A 165 12.36 10.75 -9.36
CA ASP A 165 12.91 11.28 -8.12
C ASP A 165 11.83 11.43 -7.04
N LYS A 166 10.62 11.89 -7.42
CA LYS A 166 9.48 11.99 -6.50
C LYS A 166 9.08 10.61 -5.96
N VAL A 167 8.97 9.61 -6.84
CA VAL A 167 8.62 8.23 -6.44
C VAL A 167 9.64 7.67 -5.44
N LEU A 168 10.94 7.84 -5.71
CA LEU A 168 12.01 7.36 -4.83
C LEU A 168 12.04 8.12 -3.50
N GLU A 169 11.81 9.43 -3.51
CA GLU A 169 11.73 10.24 -2.29
C GLU A 169 10.54 9.82 -1.42
N GLU A 170 9.34 9.74 -1.99
CA GLU A 170 8.12 9.34 -1.28
C GLU A 170 8.21 7.95 -0.68
N TRP A 171 8.81 6.99 -1.40
CA TRP A 171 9.06 5.65 -0.87
C TRP A 171 9.93 5.69 0.39
N ASN A 172 10.96 6.54 0.40
CA ASN A 172 11.90 6.61 1.52
C ASN A 172 11.34 7.31 2.76
N LYS A 173 10.32 8.17 2.64
CA LYS A 173 9.71 8.91 3.77
C LYS A 173 9.23 8.02 4.91
N THR A 174 8.85 6.79 4.60
CA THR A 174 8.29 5.85 5.59
C THR A 174 9.16 4.62 5.84
N ASN A 175 10.37 4.58 5.26
CA ASN A 175 11.27 3.42 5.35
C ASN A 175 11.67 3.07 6.80
N PHE A 176 11.61 4.04 7.72
CA PHE A 176 11.84 3.80 9.14
C PHE A 176 10.86 2.78 9.76
N LEU A 177 9.66 2.63 9.20
CA LEU A 177 8.66 1.65 9.66
C LEU A 177 9.11 0.20 9.45
N ARG A 178 10.05 -0.04 8.53
CA ARG A 178 10.62 -1.38 8.29
C ARG A 178 11.34 -1.93 9.53
N GLN A 179 11.77 -1.07 10.45
CA GLN A 179 12.45 -1.46 11.69
C GLN A 179 11.49 -1.91 12.79
N SER A 180 10.19 -1.67 12.63
CA SER A 180 9.17 -2.07 13.60
C SER A 180 8.76 -3.53 13.35
N SER A 181 9.32 -4.46 14.13
CA SER A 181 8.98 -5.89 14.08
C SER A 181 7.63 -6.21 14.75
N ASP A 182 7.19 -5.39 15.71
CA ASP A 182 5.92 -5.58 16.40
C ASP A 182 4.73 -4.97 15.61
N ILE A 183 3.75 -5.82 15.29
CA ILE A 183 2.52 -5.44 14.57
C ILE A 183 1.74 -4.35 15.33
N GLN A 184 1.68 -4.43 16.66
CA GLN A 184 0.93 -3.44 17.45
C GLN A 184 1.59 -2.05 17.37
N SER A 185 2.91 -1.99 17.50
CA SER A 185 3.68 -0.76 17.36
C SER A 185 3.56 -0.17 15.95
N LYS A 186 3.64 -1.02 14.92
CA LYS A 186 3.42 -0.63 13.52
C LYS A 186 2.01 -0.05 13.31
N SER A 187 0.99 -0.74 13.80
CA SER A 187 -0.41 -0.30 13.73
C SER A 187 -0.62 1.08 14.38
N TRP A 188 -0.02 1.33 15.56
CA TRP A 188 -0.06 2.64 16.21
C TRP A 188 0.57 3.75 15.37
N ILE A 189 1.75 3.51 14.79
CA ILE A 189 2.42 4.56 13.99
C ILE A 189 1.58 4.86 12.73
N ILE A 190 1.08 3.83 12.04
CA ILE A 190 0.22 3.98 10.86
C ILE A 190 -1.04 4.78 11.21
N ASP A 191 -1.74 4.43 12.28
CA ASP A 191 -2.97 5.12 12.68
C ASP A 191 -2.70 6.57 13.12
N ILE A 192 -1.52 6.87 13.68
CA ILE A 192 -1.10 8.26 13.99
C ILE A 192 -0.78 9.05 12.73
N ILE A 193 -0.06 8.47 11.77
CA ILE A 193 0.20 9.10 10.47
C ILE A 193 -1.13 9.41 9.77
N MET A 194 -2.08 8.47 9.76
CA MET A 194 -3.44 8.69 9.25
C MET A 194 -4.14 9.87 9.93
N CYS A 195 -3.99 10.03 11.24
CA CYS A 195 -4.58 11.17 11.96
C CYS A 195 -3.93 12.49 11.53
N ILE A 196 -2.60 12.53 11.36
CA ILE A 196 -1.89 13.72 10.89
C ILE A 196 -2.33 14.10 9.48
N GLU A 197 -2.39 13.14 8.56
CA GLU A 197 -2.83 13.38 7.18
C GLU A 197 -4.28 13.87 7.10
N LYS A 198 -5.15 13.43 8.01
CA LYS A 198 -6.54 13.92 8.11
C LYS A 198 -6.65 15.37 8.59
N ILE A 199 -5.65 15.90 9.29
CA ILE A 199 -5.60 17.33 9.62
C ILE A 199 -5.39 18.15 8.33
N ASN A 200 -4.68 17.58 7.35
CA ASN A 200 -4.46 18.17 6.03
C ASN A 200 -3.77 19.55 6.08
N GLU A 201 -2.88 19.74 7.05
CA GLU A 201 -2.06 20.94 7.21
C GLU A 201 -0.60 20.55 7.43
N ASN A 202 0.33 21.36 6.89
CA ASN A 202 1.76 21.12 7.08
C ASN A 202 2.21 21.35 8.53
N SER A 203 1.45 22.12 9.31
CA SER A 203 1.69 22.36 10.74
C SER A 203 0.42 22.09 11.52
N PHE A 204 0.55 21.50 12.70
CA PHE A 204 -0.60 21.10 13.52
C PHE A 204 -0.26 21.14 15.01
N THR A 205 -1.29 21.09 15.86
CA THR A 205 -1.12 21.12 17.31
C THR A 205 -1.40 19.78 17.97
N LEU A 206 -0.97 19.64 19.23
CA LEU A 206 -1.31 18.48 20.04
C LEU A 206 -2.82 18.36 20.28
N ASN A 207 -3.52 19.50 20.34
CA ASN A 207 -4.98 19.53 20.47
C ASN A 207 -5.67 19.00 19.21
N ASP A 208 -5.11 19.26 18.02
CA ASP A 208 -5.64 18.68 16.77
C ASP A 208 -5.53 17.16 16.79
N MET A 209 -4.41 16.63 17.28
CA MET A 209 -4.23 15.19 17.46
C MET A 209 -5.20 14.59 18.48
N TYR A 210 -5.49 15.30 19.58
CA TYR A 210 -6.44 14.82 20.59
C TYR A 210 -7.89 14.73 20.08
N LYS A 211 -8.26 15.43 19.01
CA LYS A 211 -9.57 15.26 18.35
C LYS A 211 -9.78 13.82 17.85
N PHE A 212 -8.70 13.07 17.61
CA PHE A 212 -8.74 11.68 17.15
C PHE A 212 -8.74 10.64 18.28
N GLU A 213 -8.82 11.05 19.55
CA GLU A 213 -8.77 10.12 20.70
C GLU A 213 -9.84 9.01 20.61
N LYS A 214 -11.08 9.35 20.27
CA LYS A 214 -12.18 8.36 20.10
C LYS A 214 -11.88 7.37 18.97
N TYR A 215 -11.36 7.88 17.85
CA TYR A 215 -10.97 7.04 16.71
C TYR A 215 -9.85 6.06 17.10
N LEU A 216 -8.79 6.56 17.73
CA LEU A 216 -7.67 5.74 18.19
C LEU A 216 -8.07 4.75 19.27
N LYS A 217 -9.03 5.08 20.14
CA LYS A 217 -9.57 4.13 21.14
C LYS A 217 -10.33 2.97 20.49
N ILE A 218 -11.09 3.23 19.41
CA ILE A 218 -11.77 2.17 18.65
C ILE A 218 -10.75 1.25 17.98
N ARG A 219 -9.69 1.83 17.41
CA ARG A 219 -8.61 1.08 16.74
C ARG A 219 -7.75 0.26 17.70
N HIS A 220 -7.49 0.81 18.90
CA HIS A 220 -6.65 0.18 19.91
C HIS A 220 -7.40 0.02 21.25
N PRO A 221 -8.42 -0.87 21.31
CA PRO A 221 -9.36 -0.93 22.44
C PRO A 221 -8.71 -1.25 23.77
N LYS A 222 -7.59 -1.98 23.77
CA LYS A 222 -6.84 -2.38 24.97
C LYS A 222 -6.06 -1.22 25.63
N ASN A 223 -5.85 -0.09 24.94
CA ASN A 223 -5.07 1.01 25.48
C ASN A 223 -5.96 2.01 26.24
N ASN A 224 -5.69 2.26 27.52
CA ASN A 224 -6.46 3.18 28.37
C ASN A 224 -5.83 4.57 28.52
N ASN A 225 -4.69 4.82 27.85
CA ASN A 225 -3.91 6.06 27.95
C ASN A 225 -3.64 6.64 26.54
N ILE A 226 -4.70 6.89 25.77
CA ILE A 226 -4.61 7.27 24.34
C ILE A 226 -3.80 8.55 24.13
N GLN A 227 -4.09 9.62 24.87
CA GLN A 227 -3.35 10.88 24.74
C GLN A 227 -1.86 10.73 25.06
N ALA A 228 -1.51 9.90 26.05
CA ALA A 228 -0.11 9.61 26.35
C ALA A 228 0.54 8.84 25.19
N LYS A 229 -0.18 7.87 24.60
CA LYS A 229 0.30 7.14 23.44
C LYS A 229 0.48 8.04 22.22
N ILE A 230 -0.43 8.98 21.96
CA ILE A 230 -0.28 10.02 20.91
C ILE A 230 1.05 10.77 21.09
N ARG A 231 1.32 11.30 22.29
CA ARG A 231 2.58 12.01 22.56
C ARG A 231 3.80 11.15 22.32
N GLN A 232 3.76 9.88 22.76
CA GLN A 232 4.84 8.93 22.52
C GLN A 232 5.07 8.70 21.02
N GLN A 233 4.00 8.50 20.24
CA GLN A 233 4.14 8.28 18.79
C GLN A 233 4.65 9.53 18.06
N LEU A 234 4.24 10.73 18.47
CA LEU A 234 4.78 11.98 17.90
C LEU A 234 6.28 12.15 18.19
N GLN A 235 6.75 11.74 19.37
CA GLN A 235 8.20 11.72 19.68
C GLN A 235 8.94 10.74 18.78
N LEU A 236 8.39 9.53 18.58
CA LEU A 236 8.97 8.57 17.65
C LEU A 236 9.03 9.13 16.22
N LEU A 237 7.95 9.72 15.71
CA LEU A 237 7.94 10.33 14.37
C LEU A 237 8.96 11.47 14.24
N ARG A 238 9.17 12.27 15.29
CA ARG A 238 10.23 13.28 15.34
C ARG A 238 11.61 12.65 15.23
N ASP A 239 11.88 11.62 16.02
CA ASP A 239 13.18 10.95 16.06
C ASP A 239 13.51 10.22 14.74
N ARG A 240 12.49 9.98 13.91
CA ARG A 240 12.58 9.41 12.57
C ARG A 240 12.57 10.45 11.44
N ASP A 241 12.69 11.72 11.79
CA ASP A 241 12.72 12.84 10.84
C ASP A 241 11.44 12.99 10.00
N TYR A 242 10.31 12.41 10.43
CA TYR A 242 9.02 12.53 9.76
C TYR A 242 8.33 13.87 10.05
N LEU A 243 8.61 14.44 11.22
CA LEU A 243 8.10 15.73 11.66
C LEU A 243 9.11 16.39 12.60
N GLU A 244 8.87 17.66 12.93
CA GLU A 244 9.62 18.38 13.96
C GLU A 244 8.72 19.00 15.02
N PHE A 245 9.31 19.26 16.20
CA PHE A 245 8.64 19.96 17.29
C PHE A 245 9.04 21.43 17.22
N VAL A 246 8.15 22.26 16.67
CA VAL A 246 8.40 23.70 16.46
C VAL A 246 8.41 24.44 17.79
N SER A 247 7.45 24.12 18.66
CA SER A 247 7.39 24.61 20.04
C SER A 247 6.48 23.72 20.87
N ARG A 248 6.23 24.06 22.13
CA ARG A 248 5.41 23.24 23.04
C ARG A 248 4.03 22.96 22.43
N GLY A 249 3.79 21.70 22.05
CA GLY A 249 2.52 21.24 21.50
C GLY A 249 2.25 21.69 20.05
N LYS A 250 3.27 22.15 19.32
CA LYS A 250 3.17 22.52 17.90
C LYS A 250 4.17 21.70 17.08
N TYR A 251 3.70 21.15 15.97
CA TYR A 251 4.44 20.24 15.11
C TYR A 251 4.38 20.70 13.66
N ARG A 252 5.39 20.32 12.87
CA ARG A 252 5.44 20.54 11.42
C ARG A 252 5.96 19.30 10.71
N LEU A 253 5.31 18.90 9.62
CA LEU A 253 5.78 17.81 8.76
C LEU A 253 7.09 18.21 8.06
N LYS A 254 7.95 17.22 7.80
CA LYS A 254 9.19 17.39 7.03
C LYS A 254 9.02 16.89 5.60
#